data_AF-A8BT37-F1
#
_entry.id   AF-A8BT37-F1
#
_cell.length_a   1.000
_cell.length_b   1.000
_cell.length_c   1.000
_cell.angle_alpha   90.00
_cell.angle_beta   90.00
_cell.angle_gamma   90.00
#
_symmetry.space_group_name_H-M   'P 1'
#
loop_
_entity.id
_entity.type
_entity.pdbx_description
1 polymer ?
#
loop_
_entity_poly.entity_id
_entity_poly.type
_entity_poly.pdbx_seq_one_letter_code
_entity_poly.pdbx_strand_id
1 'polypeptide(L)'
;MEITYVYTKLRKDFGRYVSYKRVDAEVLLDYTPNADDTKDLWTEEQYAEKAVQSGEDFSEHTVNTHRITVDTRGVQHKQGGWPREIDPTDAEHTTRYRKKVERDPGYAVSIKACVDKLEDATLLNNAMDLTERYFSDTAESSLLLHAQPPTVKVISIFRDPASIKRTARRVLWAPETSKLPKKFVTAFCNMTYQYDINLNRALAKTSSLADTELYRDPTETGLTITGGEPNIIGSFNLQNSSSYIYDVNNSNAPDFELIAPNSSSNAAITSLRYSTKDANILFAGLYNGQVGFYDCRKSHHIVDTSPVEISHKDSVYDLYVVKSKSSTEFASISTDGRVLWWDARNFSKYTQEPVELFITSDDGFSGEKSKSRPDTKNSTGRSAGEAEFLIGGTCLNIDPVAGLSKFLVGSEAGHIIHCNRKNKPSERVTQVLIGHNGPVHCINRSPFFGKFFISCADWSCKIWADDIRTPILTTAYSPGSVNACCFSNTRPGVFATARSDGYLDIYDLFYKVDTPTLSCNVGNASLCSLEIDPTGEFLLLGANDGAVNLLQMSSGLHTSTNMVLEKQFIQNLFERESKREKALEQRTKEMKLKSADNAPKGPRDIDIVIDPDLLANIEDEYGNFTF
;
A
#
# COMPACT_ATOMS: atom_id res chain seq x y z
N MET A 1 -20.85 -88.57 -32.85
CA MET A 1 -19.67 -89.44 -32.74
C MET A 1 -19.56 -89.86 -31.29
N GLU A 2 -19.82 -91.14 -30.97
CA GLU A 2 -19.49 -91.65 -29.64
C GLU A 2 -17.97 -91.70 -29.48
N ILE A 3 -17.43 -90.87 -28.60
CA ILE A 3 -16.00 -90.90 -28.26
C ILE A 3 -15.84 -91.85 -27.07
N THR A 4 -15.64 -93.13 -27.34
CA THR A 4 -15.18 -94.09 -26.33
C THR A 4 -13.70 -93.92 -26.08
N TYR A 5 -13.31 -93.45 -24.90
CA TYR A 5 -11.93 -93.49 -24.42
C TYR A 5 -11.63 -94.83 -23.75
N VAL A 6 -10.69 -95.60 -24.31
CA VAL A 6 -10.16 -96.83 -23.70
C VAL A 6 -8.91 -96.49 -22.90
N TYR A 7 -8.92 -96.75 -21.58
CA TYR A 7 -7.75 -96.50 -20.73
C TYR A 7 -6.90 -97.78 -20.61
N THR A 8 -5.76 -97.83 -21.31
CA THR A 8 -4.75 -98.88 -21.13
C THR A 8 -3.73 -98.46 -20.09
N LYS A 9 -3.66 -99.16 -18.95
CA LYS A 9 -2.62 -98.97 -17.93
C LYS A 9 -1.58 -100.09 -18.03
N LEU A 10 -0.30 -99.72 -18.12
CA LEU A 10 0.82 -100.67 -18.15
C LEU A 10 0.85 -101.48 -16.85
N ARG A 11 1.01 -102.80 -16.95
CA ARG A 11 0.90 -103.74 -15.81
C ARG A 11 1.87 -103.42 -14.66
N LYS A 12 3.02 -102.80 -14.97
CA LYS A 12 4.02 -102.36 -13.98
C LYS A 12 3.52 -101.24 -13.06
N ASP A 13 2.50 -100.49 -13.49
CA ASP A 13 2.00 -99.27 -12.83
C ASP A 13 0.67 -99.49 -12.11
N PHE A 14 0.25 -100.75 -11.94
CA PHE A 14 -0.79 -101.13 -10.99
C PHE A 14 -0.20 -101.14 -9.57
N GLY A 15 -0.84 -100.43 -8.63
CA GLY A 15 -0.44 -100.40 -7.21
C GLY A 15 0.38 -99.19 -6.75
N ARG A 16 0.67 -98.20 -7.62
CA ARG A 16 1.23 -96.91 -7.19
C ARG A 16 0.15 -95.85 -6.99
N TYR A 17 0.24 -95.16 -5.85
CA TYR A 17 -0.69 -94.11 -5.42
C TYR A 17 -0.54 -92.87 -6.31
N VAL A 18 -1.67 -92.35 -6.82
CA VAL A 18 -1.70 -91.11 -7.60
C VAL A 18 -1.57 -89.93 -6.64
N SER A 19 -0.46 -89.20 -6.76
CA SER A 19 -0.22 -87.96 -6.02
C SER A 19 -0.98 -86.84 -6.70
N TYR A 20 -2.14 -86.47 -6.15
CA TYR A 20 -2.88 -85.29 -6.60
C TYR A 20 -2.22 -84.04 -6.05
N LYS A 21 -1.69 -83.19 -6.94
CA LYS A 21 -1.36 -81.81 -6.61
C LYS A 21 -2.58 -80.96 -6.90
N ARG A 22 -2.96 -80.10 -5.94
CA ARG A 22 -3.97 -79.07 -6.16
C ARG A 22 -3.32 -78.03 -7.08
N VAL A 23 -3.77 -77.99 -8.32
CA VAL A 23 -3.38 -76.99 -9.31
C VAL A 23 -4.60 -76.09 -9.48
N ASP A 24 -4.42 -74.78 -9.37
CA ASP A 24 -5.51 -73.84 -9.59
C ASP A 24 -5.94 -73.89 -11.06
N ALA A 25 -7.24 -73.71 -11.31
CA ALA A 25 -7.82 -73.93 -12.63
C ALA A 25 -7.29 -72.92 -13.66
N GLU A 26 -6.43 -73.39 -14.58
CA GLU A 26 -6.06 -72.65 -15.79
C GLU A 26 -7.05 -72.97 -16.91
N VAL A 27 -7.65 -71.93 -17.50
CA VAL A 27 -8.47 -72.06 -18.71
C VAL A 27 -7.52 -72.34 -19.87
N LEU A 28 -7.45 -73.60 -20.30
CA LEU A 28 -6.51 -74.05 -21.34
C LEU A 28 -6.88 -73.57 -22.75
N LEU A 29 -8.12 -73.14 -22.95
CA LEU A 29 -8.58 -72.51 -24.19
C LEU A 29 -9.92 -71.81 -23.93
N ASP A 30 -10.06 -70.55 -24.35
CA ASP A 30 -11.31 -69.81 -24.33
C ASP A 30 -11.63 -69.37 -25.76
N TYR A 31 -12.73 -69.88 -26.32
CA TYR A 31 -13.25 -69.46 -27.63
C TYR A 31 -14.36 -68.45 -27.38
N THR A 32 -14.02 -67.16 -27.47
CA THR A 32 -15.02 -66.09 -27.48
C THR A 32 -15.63 -65.98 -28.88
N PRO A 33 -16.96 -66.13 -29.05
CA PRO A 33 -17.62 -65.93 -30.34
C PRO A 33 -17.45 -64.48 -30.80
N ASN A 34 -17.17 -64.28 -32.09
CA ASN A 34 -17.01 -62.96 -32.70
C ASN A 34 -18.30 -62.13 -32.52
N ALA A 35 -18.19 -60.97 -31.86
CA ALA A 35 -19.34 -60.20 -31.38
C ALA A 35 -20.18 -59.55 -32.50
N ASP A 36 -19.65 -59.47 -33.73
CA ASP A 36 -20.35 -58.89 -34.87
C ASP A 36 -21.22 -59.92 -35.64
N ASP A 37 -21.01 -61.23 -35.44
CA ASP A 37 -21.71 -62.28 -36.21
C ASP A 37 -22.97 -62.82 -35.49
N THR A 38 -23.26 -62.40 -34.25
CA THR A 38 -24.28 -63.05 -33.38
C THR A 38 -25.43 -62.15 -32.91
N LYS A 39 -25.44 -60.86 -33.25
CA LYS A 39 -26.50 -59.94 -32.79
C LYS A 39 -27.84 -60.08 -33.52
N ASP A 40 -27.85 -60.62 -34.73
CA ASP A 40 -29.04 -60.59 -35.60
C ASP A 40 -29.64 -61.99 -35.92
N LEU A 41 -29.07 -63.08 -35.40
CA LEU A 41 -29.39 -64.44 -35.87
C LEU A 41 -30.04 -65.37 -34.84
N TRP A 42 -30.05 -65.04 -33.55
CA TRP A 42 -30.56 -65.94 -32.53
C TRP A 42 -31.36 -65.19 -31.45
N THR A 43 -32.67 -65.40 -31.46
CA THR A 43 -33.56 -65.14 -30.33
C THR A 43 -33.83 -66.50 -29.68
N GLU A 44 -33.33 -66.71 -28.47
CA GLU A 44 -33.39 -68.03 -27.83
C GLU A 44 -34.83 -68.40 -27.44
N GLU A 45 -35.25 -69.57 -27.90
CA GLU A 45 -36.61 -70.10 -27.80
C GLU A 45 -36.87 -70.77 -26.43
N GLN A 46 -38.13 -70.73 -26.02
CA GLN A 46 -38.67 -71.16 -24.73
C GLN A 46 -38.66 -72.68 -24.49
N TYR A 47 -38.48 -73.10 -23.24
CA TYR A 47 -39.12 -74.30 -22.68
C TYR A 47 -39.32 -74.16 -21.18
N ALA A 48 -40.48 -74.64 -20.70
CA ALA A 48 -40.87 -74.62 -19.30
C ALA A 48 -41.06 -76.06 -18.79
N GLU A 49 -40.16 -76.51 -17.92
CA GLU A 49 -40.38 -77.72 -17.12
C GLU A 49 -41.28 -77.39 -15.92
N LYS A 50 -42.26 -78.25 -15.64
CA LYS A 50 -43.16 -78.08 -14.49
C LYS A 50 -43.07 -79.31 -13.59
N ALA A 51 -42.44 -79.15 -12.43
CA ALA A 51 -42.51 -80.13 -11.34
C ALA A 51 -43.87 -80.00 -10.63
N VAL A 52 -44.49 -81.13 -10.27
CA VAL A 52 -45.72 -81.16 -9.47
C VAL A 52 -45.36 -81.55 -8.03
N GLN A 53 -45.65 -80.65 -7.08
CA GLN A 53 -45.44 -80.86 -5.64
C GLN A 53 -46.73 -81.43 -5.02
N SER A 54 -46.61 -82.55 -4.31
CA SER A 54 -47.69 -83.17 -3.51
C SER A 54 -47.40 -82.99 -2.02
N GLY A 55 -47.32 -81.73 -1.60
CA GLY A 55 -47.24 -81.33 -0.20
C GLY A 55 -48.08 -80.07 -0.02
N GLU A 56 -48.72 -79.91 1.13
CA GLU A 56 -49.54 -78.73 1.41
C GLU A 56 -48.69 -77.45 1.33
N ASP A 57 -49.18 -76.46 0.57
CA ASP A 57 -48.51 -75.16 0.45
C ASP A 57 -48.73 -74.37 1.74
N PHE A 58 -47.66 -74.22 2.53
CA PHE A 58 -47.66 -73.36 3.70
C PHE A 58 -47.25 -71.94 3.30
N SER A 59 -48.09 -70.96 3.68
CA SER A 59 -47.76 -69.54 3.52
C SER A 59 -46.87 -69.10 4.67
N GLU A 60 -45.62 -68.73 4.36
CA GLU A 60 -44.72 -68.11 5.32
C GLU A 60 -44.96 -66.59 5.33
N HIS A 61 -45.17 -66.02 6.52
CA HIS A 61 -45.22 -64.57 6.72
C HIS A 61 -44.11 -64.20 7.70
N THR A 62 -43.16 -63.40 7.23
CA THR A 62 -42.08 -62.89 8.06
C THR A 62 -42.48 -61.54 8.66
N VAL A 63 -42.72 -61.53 9.96
CA VAL A 63 -42.94 -60.30 10.74
C VAL A 63 -41.67 -60.04 11.56
N ASN A 64 -40.98 -58.95 11.25
CA ASN A 64 -39.77 -58.55 11.96
C ASN A 64 -40.14 -57.51 13.02
N THR A 65 -40.40 -57.95 14.26
CA THR A 65 -40.61 -57.02 15.38
C THR A 65 -39.27 -56.62 15.98
N HIS A 66 -38.95 -55.33 15.99
CA HIS A 66 -37.77 -54.83 16.69
C HIS A 66 -37.84 -55.19 18.18
N ARG A 67 -36.77 -55.81 18.70
CA ARG A 67 -36.65 -56.14 20.12
C ARG A 67 -36.58 -54.86 20.95
N ILE A 68 -37.63 -54.57 21.70
CA ILE A 68 -37.64 -53.52 22.71
C ILE A 68 -36.84 -54.03 23.91
N THR A 69 -35.71 -53.40 24.21
CA THR A 69 -34.95 -53.64 25.43
C THR A 69 -35.58 -52.83 26.56
N VAL A 70 -36.25 -53.52 27.48
CA VAL A 70 -36.77 -52.93 28.72
C VAL A 70 -35.77 -53.21 29.83
N ASP A 71 -35.35 -52.17 30.54
CA ASP A 71 -34.40 -52.25 31.64
C ASP A 71 -35.10 -51.88 32.95
N THR A 72 -34.92 -52.70 33.99
CA THR A 72 -35.62 -52.52 35.27
C THR A 72 -34.72 -51.76 36.22
N ARG A 73 -35.02 -50.48 36.48
CA ARG A 73 -34.22 -49.65 37.40
C ARG A 73 -34.90 -49.51 38.75
N GLY A 74 -34.23 -49.95 39.81
CA GLY A 74 -34.56 -49.59 41.19
C GLY A 74 -33.73 -48.39 41.65
N VAL A 75 -34.29 -47.53 42.50
CA VAL A 75 -33.57 -46.42 43.14
C VAL A 75 -33.23 -46.81 44.57
N GLN A 76 -31.93 -46.79 44.92
CA GLN A 76 -31.46 -46.98 46.30
C GLN A 76 -30.96 -45.64 46.84
N HIS A 77 -31.76 -44.98 47.67
CA HIS A 77 -31.38 -43.72 48.30
C HIS A 77 -30.62 -44.02 49.61
N LYS A 78 -29.29 -43.86 49.61
CA LYS A 78 -28.46 -43.86 50.83
C LYS A 78 -28.12 -42.42 51.20
N GLN A 79 -28.82 -41.85 52.18
CA GLN A 79 -28.35 -40.68 52.90
C GLN A 79 -28.21 -41.03 54.38
N GLY A 80 -27.00 -40.88 54.92
CA GLY A 80 -26.75 -40.74 56.37
C GLY A 80 -26.13 -41.95 57.07
N GLY A 81 -24.90 -41.78 57.57
CA GLY A 81 -24.13 -42.73 58.38
C GLY A 81 -24.50 -42.73 59.86
N TRP A 82 -25.79 -42.64 60.18
CA TRP A 82 -26.26 -42.75 61.56
C TRP A 82 -26.17 -44.22 62.02
N PRO A 83 -25.88 -44.47 63.32
CA PRO A 83 -26.01 -45.79 63.90
C PRO A 83 -27.40 -46.38 63.64
N ARG A 84 -27.46 -47.71 63.44
CA ARG A 84 -28.68 -48.44 63.01
C ARG A 84 -29.91 -48.18 63.89
N GLU A 85 -29.71 -47.81 65.15
CA GLU A 85 -30.77 -47.60 66.15
C GLU A 85 -31.38 -46.19 66.10
N ILE A 86 -30.84 -45.29 65.27
CA ILE A 86 -31.22 -43.88 65.25
C ILE A 86 -31.87 -43.57 63.94
N ASP A 87 -33.14 -43.17 64.00
CA ASP A 87 -33.85 -42.69 62.82
C ASP A 87 -33.33 -41.29 62.42
N PRO A 88 -32.74 -41.13 61.22
CA PRO A 88 -32.28 -39.83 60.73
C PRO A 88 -33.43 -38.89 60.34
N THR A 89 -34.64 -39.38 60.13
CA THR A 89 -35.81 -38.56 59.76
C THR A 89 -36.42 -37.85 60.96
N ASP A 90 -36.18 -38.37 62.17
CA ASP A 90 -36.60 -37.75 63.42
C ASP A 90 -35.52 -36.78 63.94
N ALA A 91 -35.83 -35.48 63.87
CA ALA A 91 -34.95 -34.41 64.34
C ALA A 91 -34.70 -34.49 65.87
N GLU A 92 -35.64 -35.01 66.65
CA GLU A 92 -35.47 -35.12 68.09
C GLU A 92 -34.49 -36.26 68.42
N HIS A 93 -34.62 -37.39 67.73
CA HIS A 93 -33.75 -38.56 67.90
C HIS A 93 -32.29 -38.25 67.51
N THR A 94 -32.08 -37.58 66.38
CA THR A 94 -30.73 -37.13 65.95
C THR A 94 -30.13 -36.10 66.90
N THR A 95 -30.93 -35.16 67.43
CA THR A 95 -30.46 -34.14 68.38
C THR A 95 -30.10 -34.75 69.73
N ARG A 96 -30.89 -35.69 70.25
CA ARG A 96 -30.58 -36.42 71.49
C ARG A 96 -29.27 -37.20 71.37
N TYR A 97 -29.03 -37.85 70.23
CA TYR A 97 -27.77 -38.56 70.00
C TYR A 97 -26.56 -37.62 69.92
N ARG A 98 -26.64 -36.51 69.19
CA ARG A 98 -25.56 -35.49 69.17
C ARG A 98 -25.22 -35.01 70.58
N LYS A 99 -26.24 -34.65 71.37
CA LYS A 99 -26.05 -34.23 72.77
C LYS A 99 -25.44 -35.33 73.64
N LYS A 100 -25.74 -36.61 73.38
CA LYS A 100 -25.13 -37.75 74.09
C LYS A 100 -23.64 -37.85 73.76
N VAL A 101 -23.26 -37.72 72.49
CA VAL A 101 -21.86 -37.75 72.05
C VAL A 101 -21.10 -36.52 72.57
N GLU A 102 -21.69 -35.33 72.52
CA GLU A 102 -21.07 -34.09 73.02
C GLU A 102 -20.82 -34.09 74.53
N ARG A 103 -21.62 -34.86 75.29
CA ARG A 103 -21.48 -35.02 76.74
C ARG A 103 -20.45 -36.09 77.15
N ASP A 104 -19.92 -36.85 76.20
CA ASP A 104 -18.84 -37.79 76.48
C ASP A 104 -17.61 -37.02 76.97
N PRO A 105 -17.05 -37.33 78.16
CA PRO A 105 -15.86 -36.65 78.67
C PRO A 105 -14.67 -36.70 77.70
N GLY A 106 -14.58 -37.72 76.85
CA GLY A 106 -13.52 -37.82 75.84
C GLY A 106 -13.69 -36.84 74.67
N TYR A 107 -14.92 -36.45 74.33
CA TYR A 107 -15.23 -35.64 73.16
C TYR A 107 -14.59 -34.24 73.24
N ALA A 108 -14.76 -33.55 74.36
CA ALA A 108 -14.20 -32.21 74.55
C ALA A 108 -12.66 -32.21 74.54
N VAL A 109 -12.04 -33.25 75.12
CA VAL A 109 -10.58 -33.41 75.16
C VAL A 109 -10.03 -33.66 73.75
N SER A 110 -10.66 -34.56 72.99
CA SER A 110 -10.25 -34.85 71.61
C SER A 110 -10.45 -33.65 70.68
N ILE A 111 -11.56 -32.91 70.80
CA ILE A 111 -11.79 -31.70 70.01
C ILE A 111 -10.74 -30.65 70.33
N LYS A 112 -10.47 -30.38 71.61
CA LYS A 112 -9.46 -29.41 71.99
C LYS A 112 -8.09 -29.78 71.41
N ALA A 113 -7.68 -31.05 71.53
CA ALA A 113 -6.43 -31.53 70.95
C ALA A 113 -6.36 -31.39 69.41
N CYS A 114 -7.49 -31.50 68.72
CA CYS A 114 -7.57 -31.25 67.28
C CYS A 114 -7.53 -29.76 66.94
N VAL A 115 -8.21 -28.92 67.71
CA VAL A 115 -8.23 -27.46 67.53
C VAL A 115 -6.85 -26.88 67.79
N ASP A 116 -6.15 -27.29 68.85
CA ASP A 116 -4.80 -26.83 69.17
C ASP A 116 -3.83 -27.12 67.99
N LYS A 117 -3.95 -28.29 67.34
CA LYS A 117 -3.17 -28.63 66.14
C LYS A 117 -3.59 -27.86 64.89
N LEU A 118 -4.88 -27.56 64.75
CA LEU A 118 -5.41 -26.80 63.62
C LEU A 118 -4.99 -25.33 63.72
N GLU A 119 -4.99 -24.76 64.93
CA GLU A 119 -4.63 -23.38 65.21
C GLU A 119 -3.21 -23.08 64.70
N ASP A 120 -2.24 -23.91 65.07
CA ASP A 120 -0.86 -23.81 64.58
C ASP A 120 -0.79 -23.84 63.04
N ALA A 121 -1.50 -24.78 62.39
CA ALA A 121 -1.52 -24.90 60.93
C ALA A 121 -2.19 -23.69 60.25
N THR A 122 -3.24 -23.14 60.85
CA THR A 122 -3.94 -21.95 60.32
C THR A 122 -3.12 -20.68 60.47
N LEU A 123 -2.44 -20.49 61.60
CA LEU A 123 -1.54 -19.36 61.81
C LEU A 123 -0.35 -19.41 60.84
N LEU A 124 0.16 -20.62 60.54
CA LEU A 124 1.26 -20.81 59.60
C LEU A 124 0.84 -20.52 58.14
N ASN A 125 -0.34 -20.95 57.72
CA ASN A 125 -0.90 -20.62 56.40
C ASN A 125 -1.19 -19.11 56.25
N ASN A 126 -1.57 -18.43 57.33
CA ASN A 126 -1.78 -16.98 57.32
C ASN A 126 -0.46 -16.18 57.39
N ALA A 127 0.62 -16.75 57.92
CA ALA A 127 1.91 -16.09 58.01
C ALA A 127 2.56 -15.88 56.62
N MET A 128 2.30 -16.78 55.68
CA MET A 128 2.78 -16.68 54.30
C MET A 128 1.90 -17.54 53.39
N ASP A 129 1.37 -16.95 52.32
CA ASP A 129 0.66 -17.71 51.30
C ASP A 129 1.66 -18.41 50.36
N LEU A 130 1.91 -19.71 50.59
CA LEU A 130 2.78 -20.51 49.72
C LEU A 130 2.20 -20.74 48.32
N THR A 131 0.91 -20.45 48.10
CA THR A 131 0.22 -20.69 46.83
C THR A 131 0.14 -19.45 45.94
N GLU A 132 0.51 -18.27 46.47
CA GLU A 132 0.58 -17.03 45.71
C GLU A 132 1.69 -17.14 44.64
N ARG A 133 1.28 -17.25 43.38
CA ARG A 133 2.20 -17.19 42.25
C ARG A 133 2.54 -15.72 41.97
N TYR A 134 3.73 -15.32 42.41
CA TYR A 134 4.35 -14.06 41.97
C TYR A 134 4.40 -14.03 40.44
N PHE A 135 3.97 -12.91 39.84
CA PHE A 135 3.93 -12.70 38.39
C PHE A 135 2.95 -13.60 37.61
N SER A 136 1.84 -14.04 38.21
CA SER A 136 0.82 -14.81 37.48
C SER A 136 0.10 -14.01 36.38
N ASP A 137 0.04 -12.68 36.53
CA ASP A 137 -0.60 -11.74 35.61
C ASP A 137 0.41 -10.80 34.92
N THR A 138 1.69 -11.16 34.86
CA THR A 138 2.59 -10.38 34.00
C THR A 138 2.23 -10.66 32.55
N ALA A 139 1.60 -9.65 31.95
CA ALA A 139 1.52 -9.43 30.51
C ALA A 139 2.93 -9.26 29.90
N GLU A 140 3.85 -10.19 30.15
CA GLU A 140 5.21 -10.24 29.59
C GLU A 140 5.18 -10.25 28.06
N SER A 141 4.09 -10.72 27.46
CA SER A 141 3.86 -10.60 26.01
C SER A 141 3.83 -9.14 25.53
N SER A 142 3.40 -8.19 26.35
CA SER A 142 3.32 -6.77 25.94
C SER A 142 4.64 -6.01 26.06
N LEU A 143 5.49 -6.35 27.04
CA LEU A 143 6.82 -5.71 27.21
C LEU A 143 7.88 -6.30 26.28
N LEU A 144 7.84 -7.59 25.98
CA LEU A 144 8.76 -8.21 25.01
C LEU A 144 8.50 -7.79 23.56
N LEU A 145 7.27 -7.36 23.24
CA LEU A 145 6.92 -6.83 21.92
C LEU A 145 7.60 -5.48 21.62
N HIS A 146 8.00 -4.73 22.65
CA HIS A 146 8.67 -3.43 22.50
C HIS A 146 10.19 -3.53 22.25
N ALA A 147 10.78 -4.72 22.38
CA ALA A 147 12.22 -4.93 22.21
C ALA A 147 12.62 -5.40 20.80
N GLN A 148 11.67 -5.61 19.89
CA GLN A 148 12.02 -6.00 18.52
C GLN A 148 12.55 -4.79 17.74
N PRO A 149 13.65 -4.94 16.98
CA PRO A 149 14.11 -3.89 16.10
C PRO A 149 13.00 -3.53 15.10
N PRO A 150 12.95 -2.28 14.63
CA PRO A 150 11.99 -1.88 13.61
C PRO A 150 12.20 -2.74 12.36
N THR A 151 11.12 -3.35 11.86
CA THR A 151 11.17 -4.20 10.66
C THR A 151 10.05 -3.81 9.71
N VAL A 152 10.30 -4.02 8.43
CA VAL A 152 9.28 -3.95 7.38
C VAL A 152 9.23 -5.29 6.66
N LYS A 153 8.02 -5.79 6.40
CA LYS A 153 7.79 -7.06 5.70
C LYS A 153 7.07 -6.80 4.38
N VAL A 154 7.56 -7.37 3.29
CA VAL A 154 6.83 -7.40 2.02
C VAL A 154 5.72 -8.43 2.13
N ILE A 155 4.46 -7.99 2.04
CA ILE A 155 3.28 -8.88 2.09
C ILE A 155 2.97 -9.39 0.70
N SER A 156 2.89 -8.48 -0.27
CA SER A 156 2.44 -8.78 -1.63
C SER A 156 3.03 -7.80 -2.62
N ILE A 157 3.16 -8.25 -3.87
CA ILE A 157 3.67 -7.45 -4.98
C ILE A 157 2.60 -7.49 -6.06
N PHE A 158 2.08 -6.33 -6.40
CA PHE A 158 1.14 -6.12 -7.50
C PHE A 158 1.92 -5.69 -8.73
N ARG A 159 1.48 -6.10 -9.91
CA ARG A 159 2.19 -5.83 -11.16
C ARG A 159 1.25 -5.24 -12.17
N ASP A 160 1.78 -4.32 -12.97
CA ASP A 160 1.10 -3.83 -14.17
C ASP A 160 0.73 -5.00 -15.10
N PRO A 161 -0.57 -5.21 -15.42
CA PRO A 161 -1.01 -6.19 -16.41
C PRO A 161 -0.61 -5.86 -17.84
N ALA A 162 -0.21 -4.62 -18.13
CA ALA A 162 0.24 -4.23 -19.46
C ALA A 162 1.53 -4.98 -19.83
N SER A 163 1.66 -5.38 -21.09
CA SER A 163 2.86 -6.06 -21.59
C SER A 163 4.09 -5.14 -21.66
N ILE A 164 3.86 -3.82 -21.75
CA ILE A 164 4.88 -2.79 -21.63
C ILE A 164 5.07 -2.42 -20.16
N LYS A 165 6.32 -2.43 -19.69
CA LYS A 165 6.68 -1.94 -18.36
C LYS A 165 6.48 -0.43 -18.29
N ARG A 166 5.57 0.01 -17.42
CA ARG A 166 5.28 1.42 -17.14
C ARG A 166 5.59 1.73 -15.69
N THR A 167 6.04 2.94 -15.41
CA THR A 167 6.33 3.40 -14.05
C THR A 167 5.04 3.48 -13.23
N ALA A 168 5.03 2.90 -12.03
CA ALA A 168 4.00 3.13 -11.02
C ALA A 168 4.19 4.52 -10.38
N ARG A 169 3.86 5.56 -11.16
CA ARG A 169 4.15 6.96 -10.82
C ARG A 169 3.40 7.44 -9.59
N ARG A 170 2.20 6.92 -9.36
CA ARG A 170 1.40 7.30 -8.20
C ARG A 170 0.63 6.11 -7.66
N VAL A 171 0.76 5.85 -6.37
CA VAL A 171 -0.02 4.85 -5.66
C VAL A 171 -0.83 5.55 -4.56
N LEU A 172 -2.11 5.22 -4.44
CA LEU A 172 -3.01 5.81 -3.47
C LEU A 172 -3.98 4.83 -2.83
N TRP A 173 -4.10 4.85 -1.50
CA TRP A 173 -5.11 4.16 -0.71
C TRP A 173 -6.49 4.75 -0.97
N ALA A 174 -7.50 3.87 -1.07
CA ALA A 174 -8.89 4.29 -1.05
C ALA A 174 -9.24 4.87 0.34
N PRO A 175 -10.07 5.92 0.41
CA PRO A 175 -10.49 6.49 1.69
C PRO A 175 -11.31 5.48 2.53
N GLU A 176 -11.27 5.68 3.85
CA GLU A 176 -11.70 4.77 4.93
C GLU A 176 -13.18 4.33 4.88
N THR A 177 -14.02 4.97 4.07
CA THR A 177 -15.41 4.54 3.82
C THR A 177 -15.52 3.22 3.04
N SER A 178 -14.41 2.69 2.51
CA SER A 178 -14.36 1.34 1.95
C SER A 178 -14.33 0.29 3.07
N LYS A 179 -15.49 -0.31 3.37
CA LYS A 179 -15.53 -1.62 4.04
C LYS A 179 -14.62 -2.59 3.30
N LEU A 180 -14.05 -3.54 4.04
CA LEU A 180 -13.24 -4.63 3.52
C LEU A 180 -13.83 -5.17 2.19
N PRO A 181 -13.00 -5.36 1.17
CA PRO A 181 -11.54 -5.33 1.23
C PRO A 181 -10.91 -3.94 1.07
N LYS A 182 -9.71 -3.73 1.66
CA LYS A 182 -8.93 -2.50 1.46
C LYS A 182 -8.47 -2.45 -0.01
N LYS A 183 -8.73 -1.33 -0.68
CA LYS A 183 -8.35 -1.11 -2.08
C LYS A 183 -7.37 0.05 -2.22
N PHE A 184 -6.57 0.02 -3.27
CA PHE A 184 -5.70 1.14 -3.65
C PHE A 184 -5.69 1.29 -5.17
N VAL A 185 -5.46 2.51 -5.66
CA VAL A 185 -5.33 2.82 -7.08
C VAL A 185 -3.86 3.09 -7.42
N THR A 186 -3.45 2.67 -8.61
CA THR A 186 -2.12 3.00 -9.15
C THR A 186 -2.26 3.64 -10.53
N ALA A 187 -1.62 4.81 -10.70
CA ALA A 187 -1.42 5.45 -11.99
C ALA A 187 -0.13 4.91 -12.63
N PHE A 188 -0.27 4.25 -13.78
CA PHE A 188 0.84 3.74 -14.56
C PHE A 188 1.08 4.64 -15.78
N CYS A 189 2.26 5.25 -15.85
CA CYS A 189 2.63 6.08 -16.99
C CYS A 189 4.15 6.13 -17.17
N ASN A 190 4.61 6.32 -18.40
CA ASN A 190 6.00 6.64 -18.68
C ASN A 190 6.10 8.10 -19.15
N MET A 191 6.95 8.90 -18.50
CA MET A 191 7.15 10.31 -18.83
C MET A 191 8.38 10.55 -19.71
N THR A 192 9.14 9.50 -20.02
CA THR A 192 10.35 9.64 -20.84
C THR A 192 9.98 9.78 -22.33
N TYR A 193 10.12 10.99 -22.88
CA TYR A 193 9.79 11.31 -24.28
C TYR A 193 10.49 10.41 -25.32
N GLN A 194 11.70 9.93 -25.03
CA GLN A 194 12.42 8.98 -25.91
C GLN A 194 11.79 7.58 -25.94
N TYR A 195 11.01 7.23 -24.93
CA TYR A 195 10.30 5.96 -24.89
C TYR A 195 9.25 5.90 -25.99
N ASP A 196 8.51 6.98 -26.21
CA ASP A 196 7.57 7.08 -27.34
C ASP A 196 8.30 6.96 -28.67
N ILE A 197 9.49 7.56 -28.82
CA ILE A 197 10.28 7.44 -30.05
C ILE A 197 10.78 6.01 -30.26
N ASN A 198 11.26 5.33 -29.21
CA ASN A 198 11.77 3.96 -29.32
C ASN A 198 10.64 2.94 -29.48
N LEU A 199 9.49 3.17 -28.85
CA LEU A 199 8.25 2.42 -29.06
C LEU A 199 7.77 2.62 -30.50
N ASN A 200 7.68 3.87 -30.97
CA ASN A 200 7.32 4.19 -32.35
C ASN A 200 8.32 3.61 -33.36
N ARG A 201 9.62 3.56 -33.04
CA ARG A 201 10.65 2.89 -33.87
C ARG A 201 10.57 1.37 -33.81
N ALA A 202 10.21 0.78 -32.68
CA ALA A 202 9.99 -0.66 -32.55
C ALA A 202 8.74 -1.07 -33.36
N LEU A 203 7.66 -0.30 -33.24
CA LEU A 203 6.43 -0.42 -34.05
C LEU A 203 6.69 -0.19 -35.55
N ALA A 204 7.56 0.76 -35.90
CA ALA A 204 7.99 1.02 -37.28
C ALA A 204 9.04 0.02 -37.81
N LYS A 205 9.65 -0.82 -36.96
CA LYS A 205 10.48 -1.94 -37.39
C LYS A 205 9.64 -3.20 -37.63
N THR A 206 8.49 -3.31 -36.97
CA THR A 206 7.49 -4.37 -37.21
C THR A 206 6.60 -4.13 -38.44
N SER A 207 6.72 -2.98 -39.13
CA SER A 207 5.99 -2.66 -40.36
C SER A 207 6.50 -3.37 -41.62
N SER A 208 7.30 -4.43 -41.48
CA SER A 208 7.64 -5.33 -42.59
C SER A 208 6.58 -6.43 -42.81
N LEU A 209 5.35 -6.27 -42.32
CA LEU A 209 4.23 -7.16 -42.65
C LEU A 209 3.33 -6.50 -43.69
N ALA A 210 3.47 -6.96 -44.93
CA ALA A 210 2.38 -6.94 -45.90
C ALA A 210 1.16 -7.65 -45.27
N ASP A 211 -0.06 -7.15 -45.55
CA ASP A 211 -1.36 -7.78 -45.23
C ASP A 211 -2.17 -7.25 -44.02
N THR A 212 -1.81 -6.11 -43.41
CA THR A 212 -2.72 -5.37 -42.51
C THR A 212 -3.58 -4.37 -43.29
N GLU A 213 -4.91 -4.54 -43.29
CA GLU A 213 -5.87 -3.57 -43.85
C GLU A 213 -6.55 -2.75 -42.74
N LEU A 214 -6.65 -1.44 -42.95
CA LEU A 214 -7.31 -0.49 -42.05
C LEU A 214 -8.74 -0.23 -42.52
N TYR A 215 -9.74 -0.65 -41.75
CA TYR A 215 -11.15 -0.35 -42.03
C TYR A 215 -11.68 0.69 -41.03
N ARG A 216 -12.54 1.59 -41.51
CA ARG A 216 -13.20 2.61 -40.68
C ARG A 216 -14.70 2.40 -40.78
N ASP A 217 -15.29 1.86 -39.73
CA ASP A 217 -16.72 1.58 -39.71
C ASP A 217 -17.51 2.89 -39.59
N PRO A 218 -18.53 3.18 -40.44
CA PRO A 218 -19.22 4.47 -40.42
C PRO A 218 -20.07 4.73 -39.17
N THR A 219 -20.31 3.69 -38.35
CA THR A 219 -21.19 3.74 -37.17
C THR A 219 -20.44 3.75 -35.83
N GLU A 220 -19.15 3.41 -35.79
CA GLU A 220 -18.31 3.46 -34.59
C GLU A 220 -17.17 4.46 -34.79
N THR A 221 -16.90 5.31 -33.80
CA THR A 221 -15.80 6.29 -33.84
C THR A 221 -14.43 5.65 -33.56
N GLY A 222 -14.19 4.45 -34.11
CA GLY A 222 -12.97 3.66 -33.95
C GLY A 222 -12.40 3.21 -35.29
N LEU A 223 -11.07 3.06 -35.34
CA LEU A 223 -10.39 2.41 -36.45
C LEU A 223 -10.32 0.92 -36.14
N THR A 224 -10.90 0.06 -36.97
CA THR A 224 -10.85 -1.40 -36.81
C THR A 224 -9.80 -1.97 -37.77
N ILE A 225 -8.79 -2.65 -37.21
CA ILE A 225 -7.72 -3.30 -37.97
C ILE A 225 -8.08 -4.77 -38.14
N THR A 226 -8.11 -5.28 -39.37
CA THR A 226 -8.31 -6.70 -39.67
C THR A 226 -7.14 -7.24 -40.48
N GLY A 227 -6.61 -8.40 -40.07
CA GLY A 227 -5.43 -9.04 -40.66
C GLY A 227 -4.12 -8.69 -39.94
N GLY A 228 -3.24 -9.67 -39.77
CA GLY A 228 -1.96 -9.56 -39.05
C GLY A 228 -1.79 -10.61 -37.93
N GLU A 229 -0.54 -10.93 -37.55
CA GLU A 229 -0.29 -11.85 -36.43
C GLU A 229 -0.96 -11.36 -35.14
N PRO A 230 -1.60 -12.23 -34.34
CA PRO A 230 -2.37 -11.84 -33.15
C PRO A 230 -1.54 -11.06 -32.11
N ASN A 231 -0.21 -11.27 -32.09
CA ASN A 231 0.72 -10.54 -31.22
C ASN A 231 0.85 -9.05 -31.58
N ILE A 232 0.64 -8.67 -32.84
CA ILE A 232 0.81 -7.29 -33.34
C ILE A 232 -0.45 -6.45 -33.12
N ILE A 233 -1.63 -7.05 -33.23
CA ILE A 233 -2.91 -6.41 -32.86
C ILE A 233 -2.93 -6.16 -31.35
N GLY A 234 -2.32 -7.05 -30.56
CA GLY A 234 -1.94 -6.79 -29.18
C GLY A 234 -1.15 -5.49 -29.04
N SER A 235 -0.03 -5.35 -29.76
CA SER A 235 0.85 -4.16 -29.77
C SER A 235 0.20 -2.83 -30.16
N PHE A 236 -0.89 -2.85 -30.93
CA PHE A 236 -1.66 -1.64 -31.26
C PHE A 236 -2.74 -1.34 -30.20
N ASN A 237 -3.33 -2.37 -29.60
CA ASN A 237 -4.17 -2.23 -28.38
C ASN A 237 -3.35 -1.87 -27.12
N LEU A 238 -2.02 -1.97 -27.18
CA LEU A 238 -1.06 -1.56 -26.14
C LEU A 238 -0.98 -0.04 -25.90
N GLN A 239 -1.70 0.78 -26.69
CA GLN A 239 -1.92 2.20 -26.37
C GLN A 239 -2.89 2.42 -25.21
N ASN A 240 -3.48 1.37 -24.63
CA ASN A 240 -4.27 1.47 -23.41
C ASN A 240 -3.38 1.92 -22.25
N SER A 241 -3.32 3.24 -22.07
CA SER A 241 -2.73 3.92 -20.92
C SER A 241 -3.60 3.75 -19.68
N SER A 242 -4.16 2.55 -19.52
CA SER A 242 -5.06 2.21 -18.44
C SER A 242 -4.31 2.17 -17.12
N SER A 243 -4.97 2.67 -16.09
CA SER A 243 -4.54 2.57 -14.71
C SER A 243 -5.46 1.59 -13.98
N TYR A 244 -5.09 1.15 -12.77
CA TYR A 244 -5.83 0.05 -12.12
C TYR A 244 -6.09 0.31 -10.65
N ILE A 245 -7.22 -0.21 -10.18
CA ILE A 245 -7.56 -0.36 -8.77
C ILE A 245 -7.29 -1.81 -8.39
N TYR A 246 -6.54 -2.01 -7.31
CA TYR A 246 -6.21 -3.31 -6.76
C TYR A 246 -6.89 -3.51 -5.41
N ASP A 247 -7.30 -4.74 -5.17
CA ASP A 247 -7.68 -5.23 -3.86
C ASP A 247 -6.45 -5.82 -3.17
N VAL A 248 -6.17 -5.39 -1.94
CA VAL A 248 -5.06 -5.90 -1.12
C VAL A 248 -5.07 -7.42 -0.97
N ASN A 249 -6.25 -8.05 -0.92
CA ASN A 249 -6.39 -9.49 -0.72
C ASN A 249 -6.15 -10.30 -2.01
N ASN A 250 -6.19 -9.67 -3.18
CA ASN A 250 -6.01 -10.33 -4.46
C ASN A 250 -4.89 -9.68 -5.26
N SER A 251 -3.68 -10.23 -5.15
CA SER A 251 -2.49 -9.74 -5.86
C SER A 251 -2.39 -10.14 -7.32
N ASN A 252 -3.20 -11.10 -7.78
CA ASN A 252 -3.00 -11.72 -9.09
C ASN A 252 -3.57 -10.89 -10.25
N ALA A 253 -4.62 -10.12 -10.00
CA ALA A 253 -5.30 -9.33 -11.02
C ALA A 253 -5.85 -8.03 -10.42
N PRO A 254 -5.92 -6.94 -11.22
CA PRO A 254 -6.62 -5.74 -10.80
C PRO A 254 -8.10 -6.01 -10.59
N ASP A 255 -8.69 -5.31 -9.63
CA ASP A 255 -10.12 -5.37 -9.33
C ASP A 255 -10.93 -4.50 -10.31
N PHE A 256 -10.36 -3.36 -10.73
CA PHE A 256 -10.99 -2.46 -11.68
C PHE A 256 -9.96 -1.80 -12.61
N GLU A 257 -10.28 -1.73 -13.91
CA GLU A 257 -9.48 -1.01 -14.91
C GLU A 257 -10.06 0.39 -15.16
N LEU A 258 -9.19 1.40 -15.16
CA LEU A 258 -9.48 2.79 -15.50
C LEU A 258 -8.90 3.08 -16.89
N ILE A 259 -9.76 3.14 -17.89
CA ILE A 259 -9.37 3.27 -19.29
C ILE A 259 -9.19 4.74 -19.65
N ALA A 260 -7.97 5.08 -20.10
CA ALA A 260 -7.64 6.42 -20.59
C ALA A 260 -8.48 6.83 -21.82
N PRO A 261 -8.77 8.12 -22.01
CA PRO A 261 -9.49 8.59 -23.20
C PRO A 261 -8.69 8.31 -24.49
N ASN A 262 -9.41 7.79 -25.49
CA ASN A 262 -9.03 7.43 -26.87
C ASN A 262 -7.53 7.29 -27.14
N SER A 263 -7.08 6.06 -27.43
CA SER A 263 -5.71 5.66 -27.75
C SER A 263 -5.03 6.52 -28.83
N SER A 264 -5.81 7.13 -29.75
CA SER A 264 -5.32 8.05 -30.78
C SER A 264 -4.87 9.43 -30.30
N SER A 265 -5.06 9.79 -29.02
CA SER A 265 -4.93 11.17 -28.52
C SER A 265 -3.74 11.47 -27.59
N ASN A 266 -2.82 10.53 -27.38
CA ASN A 266 -1.69 10.67 -26.43
C ASN A 266 -2.13 11.11 -25.01
N ALA A 267 -3.33 10.72 -24.57
CA ALA A 267 -3.93 11.15 -23.30
C ALA A 267 -3.71 10.13 -22.17
N ALA A 268 -2.46 9.74 -21.93
CA ALA A 268 -2.12 8.79 -20.87
C ALA A 268 -2.45 9.34 -19.47
N ILE A 269 -2.91 8.48 -18.54
CA ILE A 269 -3.20 8.88 -17.16
C ILE A 269 -1.88 9.09 -16.41
N THR A 270 -1.55 10.34 -16.09
CA THR A 270 -0.29 10.70 -15.42
C THR A 270 -0.42 10.78 -13.91
N SER A 271 -1.59 11.19 -13.41
CA SER A 271 -1.86 11.37 -11.99
C SER A 271 -3.31 11.05 -11.67
N LEU A 272 -3.54 10.48 -10.49
CA LEU A 272 -4.86 10.11 -9.99
C LEU A 272 -5.03 10.61 -8.55
N ARG A 273 -6.24 10.92 -8.12
CA ARG A 273 -6.59 11.19 -6.71
C ARG A 273 -8.02 10.77 -6.40
N TYR A 274 -8.23 10.07 -5.29
CA TYR A 274 -9.56 9.79 -4.77
C TYR A 274 -10.26 11.07 -4.31
N SER A 275 -11.58 11.11 -4.49
CA SER A 275 -12.43 12.05 -3.77
C SER A 275 -12.34 11.79 -2.27
N THR A 276 -12.32 12.84 -1.45
CA THR A 276 -12.17 12.71 0.01
C THR A 276 -13.39 12.08 0.69
N LYS A 277 -14.53 11.97 -0.01
CA LYS A 277 -15.80 11.44 0.53
C LYS A 277 -16.22 10.11 -0.07
N ASP A 278 -16.00 9.93 -1.38
CA ASP A 278 -16.48 8.77 -2.12
C ASP A 278 -15.31 8.06 -2.82
N ALA A 279 -15.05 6.83 -2.40
CA ALA A 279 -13.99 5.99 -2.97
C ALA A 279 -14.27 5.58 -4.43
N ASN A 280 -15.49 5.77 -4.95
CA ASN A 280 -15.81 5.44 -6.34
C ASN A 280 -15.51 6.58 -7.31
N ILE A 281 -15.19 7.78 -6.80
CA ILE A 281 -14.90 8.95 -7.63
C ILE A 281 -13.40 9.23 -7.57
N LEU A 282 -12.79 9.28 -8.75
CA LEU A 282 -11.36 9.53 -8.95
C LEU A 282 -11.16 10.68 -9.92
N PHE A 283 -10.31 11.63 -9.56
CA PHE A 283 -9.86 12.69 -10.47
C PHE A 283 -8.57 12.26 -11.15
N ALA A 284 -8.47 12.59 -12.44
CA ALA A 284 -7.36 12.17 -13.29
C ALA A 284 -6.76 13.36 -14.04
N GLY A 285 -5.43 13.38 -14.07
CA GLY A 285 -4.64 14.28 -14.90
C GLY A 285 -4.07 13.48 -16.06
N LEU A 286 -4.07 14.09 -17.24
CA LEU A 286 -3.67 13.45 -18.48
C LEU A 286 -2.36 14.04 -19.02
N TYR A 287 -1.68 13.26 -19.85
CA TYR A 287 -0.40 13.65 -20.44
C TYR A 287 -0.51 14.84 -21.41
N ASN A 288 -1.67 15.01 -22.06
CA ASN A 288 -1.95 16.15 -22.94
C ASN A 288 -2.41 17.41 -22.19
N GLY A 289 -2.35 17.41 -20.86
CA GLY A 289 -2.70 18.55 -20.00
C GLY A 289 -4.18 18.65 -19.62
N GLN A 290 -5.06 17.84 -20.23
CA GLN A 290 -6.46 17.76 -19.82
C GLN A 290 -6.61 17.10 -18.45
N VAL A 291 -7.72 17.40 -17.78
CA VAL A 291 -8.15 16.74 -16.55
C VAL A 291 -9.52 16.13 -16.76
N GLY A 292 -9.86 15.15 -15.95
CA GLY A 292 -11.21 14.60 -15.93
C GLY A 292 -11.46 13.78 -14.69
N PHE A 293 -12.57 13.04 -14.68
CA PHE A 293 -12.90 12.19 -13.55
C PHE A 293 -13.54 10.87 -13.97
N TYR A 294 -13.33 9.87 -13.13
CA TYR A 294 -13.95 8.56 -13.20
C TYR A 294 -15.01 8.43 -12.12
N ASP A 295 -16.11 7.75 -12.46
CA ASP A 295 -17.10 7.25 -11.52
C ASP A 295 -17.17 5.74 -11.73
N CYS A 296 -16.48 4.98 -10.87
CA CYS A 296 -16.31 3.53 -10.99
C CYS A 296 -17.64 2.76 -10.95
N ARG A 297 -18.74 3.41 -10.55
CA ARG A 297 -20.09 2.82 -10.58
C ARG A 297 -20.72 2.86 -11.96
N LYS A 298 -20.28 3.77 -12.83
CA LYS A 298 -20.90 4.03 -14.13
C LYS A 298 -20.13 3.42 -15.29
N SER A 299 -18.81 3.59 -15.30
CA SER A 299 -17.98 3.25 -16.45
C SER A 299 -16.53 3.02 -16.06
N HIS A 300 -15.85 2.20 -16.85
CA HIS A 300 -14.40 2.07 -16.86
C HIS A 300 -13.71 3.25 -17.58
N HIS A 301 -14.44 3.93 -18.46
CA HIS A 301 -13.97 5.12 -19.16
C HIS A 301 -14.20 6.39 -18.33
N ILE A 302 -13.44 7.43 -18.67
CA ILE A 302 -13.61 8.75 -18.08
C ILE A 302 -15.03 9.28 -18.34
N VAL A 303 -15.65 9.86 -17.31
CA VAL A 303 -17.04 10.33 -17.39
C VAL A 303 -17.13 11.67 -18.11
N ASP A 304 -16.19 12.57 -17.82
CA ASP A 304 -16.07 13.89 -18.45
C ASP A 304 -14.62 14.37 -18.43
N THR A 305 -14.26 15.21 -19.40
CA THR A 305 -12.92 15.76 -19.60
C THR A 305 -12.97 17.26 -19.86
N SER A 306 -11.98 17.99 -19.36
CA SER A 306 -11.82 19.42 -19.67
C SER A 306 -11.51 19.64 -21.15
N PRO A 307 -12.04 20.71 -21.78
CA PRO A 307 -11.64 21.12 -23.13
C PRO A 307 -10.14 21.44 -23.20
N VAL A 308 -9.47 21.06 -24.29
CA VAL A 308 -8.03 21.29 -24.49
C VAL A 308 -7.67 22.79 -24.39
N GLU A 309 -8.55 23.68 -24.84
CA GLU A 309 -8.32 25.13 -24.89
C GLU A 309 -8.08 25.78 -23.52
N ILE A 310 -8.71 25.25 -22.47
CA ILE A 310 -8.61 25.78 -21.10
C ILE A 310 -7.74 24.93 -20.18
N SER A 311 -7.24 23.81 -20.69
CA SER A 311 -6.44 22.83 -19.95
C SER A 311 -4.97 23.27 -19.86
N HIS A 312 -4.15 22.49 -19.16
CA HIS A 312 -2.71 22.70 -19.18
C HIS A 312 -2.16 22.50 -20.59
N LYS A 313 -1.06 23.19 -20.90
CA LYS A 313 -0.35 23.00 -22.18
C LYS A 313 0.60 21.80 -22.17
N ASP A 314 1.06 21.46 -20.97
CA ASP A 314 1.94 20.33 -20.69
C ASP A 314 1.24 19.30 -19.81
N SER A 315 1.85 18.11 -19.70
CA SER A 315 1.35 17.00 -18.89
C SER A 315 1.05 17.38 -17.44
N VAL A 316 -0.09 16.93 -16.91
CA VAL A 316 -0.43 17.18 -15.50
C VAL A 316 0.47 16.32 -14.60
N TYR A 317 1.24 16.95 -13.71
CA TYR A 317 2.19 16.26 -12.83
C TYR A 317 1.56 15.77 -11.53
N ASP A 318 0.73 16.61 -10.90
CA ASP A 318 0.07 16.29 -9.64
C ASP A 318 -1.32 16.91 -9.57
N LEU A 319 -2.15 16.31 -8.73
CA LEU A 319 -3.49 16.74 -8.41
C LEU A 319 -3.65 16.80 -6.90
N TYR A 320 -4.44 17.77 -6.43
CA TYR A 320 -4.83 17.83 -5.02
C TYR A 320 -6.33 18.06 -4.89
N VAL A 321 -7.00 17.18 -4.14
CA VAL A 321 -8.44 17.25 -3.91
C VAL A 321 -8.72 18.05 -2.64
N VAL A 322 -9.60 19.03 -2.78
CA VAL A 322 -9.93 19.93 -1.68
C VAL A 322 -10.92 19.26 -0.74
N LYS A 323 -10.66 19.35 0.57
CA LYS A 323 -11.64 19.01 1.61
C LYS A 323 -12.75 20.07 1.67
N SER A 324 -13.68 20.03 0.72
CA SER A 324 -14.86 20.88 0.67
C SER A 324 -16.13 20.11 1.04
N LYS A 325 -17.25 20.82 1.26
CA LYS A 325 -18.54 20.17 1.53
C LYS A 325 -19.01 19.28 0.38
N SER A 326 -18.67 19.61 -0.88
CA SER A 326 -19.03 18.78 -2.03
C SER A 326 -17.96 17.73 -2.35
N SER A 327 -16.68 17.96 -1.99
CA SER A 327 -15.55 17.09 -2.38
C SER A 327 -15.46 16.84 -3.90
N THR A 328 -15.86 17.84 -4.68
CA THR A 328 -15.81 17.85 -6.16
C THR A 328 -14.76 18.81 -6.71
N GLU A 329 -14.17 19.64 -5.86
CA GLU A 329 -13.20 20.65 -6.24
C GLU A 329 -11.78 20.11 -6.07
N PHE A 330 -10.93 20.37 -7.06
CA PHE A 330 -9.53 19.96 -7.04
C PHE A 330 -8.65 20.95 -7.80
N ALA A 331 -7.35 20.91 -7.54
CA ALA A 331 -6.34 21.64 -8.30
C ALA A 331 -5.43 20.70 -9.07
N SER A 332 -4.89 21.21 -10.17
CA SER A 332 -3.87 20.57 -10.99
C SER A 332 -2.65 21.46 -11.15
N ILE A 333 -1.47 20.83 -11.28
CA ILE A 333 -0.19 21.48 -11.54
C ILE A 333 0.49 20.81 -12.74
N SER A 334 1.19 21.62 -13.54
CA SER A 334 1.94 21.18 -14.71
C SER A 334 3.26 21.95 -14.84
N THR A 335 4.14 21.48 -15.73
CA THR A 335 5.40 22.15 -16.11
C THR A 335 5.17 23.43 -16.90
N ASP A 336 3.94 23.69 -17.35
CA ASP A 336 3.55 24.98 -17.93
C ASP A 336 3.55 26.16 -16.91
N GLY A 337 3.87 25.89 -15.65
CA GLY A 337 4.01 26.89 -14.59
C GLY A 337 2.69 27.46 -14.10
N ARG A 338 1.57 26.78 -14.39
CA ARG A 338 0.22 27.21 -13.97
C ARG A 338 -0.38 26.25 -12.96
N VAL A 339 -1.13 26.80 -12.00
CA VAL A 339 -2.04 26.05 -11.13
C VAL A 339 -3.46 26.35 -11.55
N LEU A 340 -4.19 25.31 -11.95
CA LEU A 340 -5.58 25.40 -12.40
C LEU A 340 -6.54 24.81 -11.36
N TRP A 341 -7.75 25.36 -11.29
CA TRP A 341 -8.78 24.97 -10.33
C TRP A 341 -10.03 24.48 -11.06
N TRP A 342 -10.49 23.30 -10.66
CA TRP A 342 -11.54 22.56 -11.34
C TRP A 342 -12.64 22.18 -10.35
N ASP A 343 -13.87 22.08 -10.87
CA ASP A 343 -14.99 21.45 -10.17
C ASP A 343 -15.57 20.37 -11.08
N ALA A 344 -15.61 19.15 -10.56
CA ALA A 344 -16.07 17.97 -11.30
C ALA A 344 -17.49 18.07 -11.85
N ARG A 345 -18.30 19.00 -11.32
CA ARG A 345 -19.66 19.26 -11.78
C ARG A 345 -19.71 20.06 -13.08
N ASN A 346 -18.63 20.77 -13.41
CA ASN A 346 -18.56 21.57 -14.62
C ASN A 346 -17.09 21.77 -15.07
N PHE A 347 -16.66 20.99 -16.06
CA PHE A 347 -15.34 21.10 -16.68
C PHE A 347 -15.24 22.16 -17.78
N SER A 348 -16.33 22.83 -18.16
CA SER A 348 -16.32 23.78 -19.28
C SER A 348 -15.56 25.08 -18.97
N LYS A 349 -15.25 25.32 -17.69
CA LYS A 349 -14.52 26.50 -17.22
C LYS A 349 -13.76 26.17 -15.94
N TYR A 350 -12.63 26.83 -15.74
CA TYR A 350 -11.99 26.85 -14.43
C TYR A 350 -12.89 27.56 -13.41
N THR A 351 -12.85 27.12 -12.17
CA THR A 351 -13.65 27.71 -11.09
C THR A 351 -13.15 29.10 -10.70
N GLN A 352 -11.85 29.36 -10.88
CA GLN A 352 -11.17 30.62 -10.58
C GLN A 352 -9.98 30.83 -11.52
N GLU A 353 -9.50 32.08 -11.60
CA GLU A 353 -8.35 32.43 -12.43
C GLU A 353 -7.11 31.57 -12.12
N PRO A 354 -6.38 31.14 -13.17
CA PRO A 354 -5.10 30.44 -13.03
C PRO A 354 -4.11 31.19 -12.14
N VAL A 355 -3.28 30.46 -11.41
CA VAL A 355 -2.13 31.03 -10.70
C VAL A 355 -0.88 30.72 -11.51
N GLU A 356 -0.22 31.74 -12.04
CA GLU A 356 1.04 31.61 -12.78
C GLU A 356 2.23 31.77 -11.81
N LEU A 357 3.20 30.88 -11.90
CA LEU A 357 4.34 30.79 -10.99
C LEU A 357 5.51 31.64 -11.49
N PHE A 358 5.33 32.96 -11.48
CA PHE A 358 6.41 33.90 -11.78
C PHE A 358 7.32 34.10 -10.57
N ILE A 359 8.64 34.02 -10.81
CA ILE A 359 9.69 34.29 -9.83
C ILE A 359 10.61 35.37 -10.37
N THR A 360 10.99 36.32 -9.53
CA THR A 360 11.92 37.41 -9.87
C THR A 360 13.38 36.99 -9.69
N SER A 361 14.28 37.57 -10.49
CA SER A 361 15.73 37.32 -10.38
C SER A 361 16.33 37.66 -9.01
N ASP A 362 15.78 38.66 -8.33
CA ASP A 362 16.25 39.14 -7.02
C ASP A 362 15.92 38.18 -5.87
N ASP A 363 14.91 37.32 -6.05
CA ASP A 363 14.64 36.22 -5.12
C ASP A 363 15.62 35.05 -5.31
N GLY A 364 16.46 35.07 -6.36
CA GLY A 364 17.26 33.94 -6.83
C GLY A 364 18.79 34.08 -6.84
N PHE A 365 19.39 35.26 -6.70
CA PHE A 365 20.85 35.40 -6.75
C PHE A 365 21.35 36.55 -5.85
N SER A 366 21.95 36.18 -4.71
CA SER A 366 22.54 37.09 -3.71
C SER A 366 21.57 38.12 -3.10
N GLY A 367 21.79 38.49 -1.85
CA GLY A 367 20.94 39.46 -1.15
C GLY A 367 21.19 40.91 -1.56
N GLU A 368 21.42 41.19 -2.84
CA GLU A 368 21.62 42.54 -3.36
C GLU A 368 20.31 43.09 -3.92
N LYS A 369 19.64 43.96 -3.14
CA LYS A 369 18.74 44.94 -3.74
C LYS A 369 19.59 45.92 -4.55
N SER A 370 19.77 45.65 -5.83
CA SER A 370 20.39 46.65 -6.71
C SER A 370 19.41 47.82 -6.85
N LYS A 371 19.79 49.00 -6.35
CA LYS A 371 19.03 50.23 -6.56
C LYS A 371 19.18 50.63 -8.04
N SER A 372 18.28 50.19 -8.91
CA SER A 372 18.22 50.71 -10.28
C SER A 372 17.53 52.08 -10.33
N ARG A 373 18.05 52.92 -11.22
CA ARG A 373 17.65 54.31 -11.55
C ARG A 373 16.14 54.43 -11.89
N PRO A 374 15.47 55.56 -11.65
CA PRO A 374 14.05 55.68 -11.93
C PRO A 374 13.75 55.87 -13.43
N ASP A 375 12.65 55.21 -13.82
CA ASP A 375 11.71 55.52 -14.90
C ASP A 375 12.07 55.22 -16.37
N THR A 376 11.41 54.18 -16.89
CA THR A 376 10.69 54.25 -18.17
C THR A 376 9.47 53.35 -18.09
N LYS A 377 8.27 53.95 -18.08
CA LYS A 377 6.99 53.22 -18.01
C LYS A 377 6.63 52.71 -19.41
N ASN A 378 6.59 51.39 -19.59
CA ASN A 378 5.94 50.78 -20.75
C ASN A 378 4.41 50.73 -20.56
N SER A 379 3.69 50.68 -21.69
CA SER A 379 2.23 50.82 -21.83
C SER A 379 1.37 49.74 -21.16
N THR A 380 1.94 48.86 -20.35
CA THR A 380 1.23 47.81 -19.58
C THR A 380 1.13 48.13 -18.09
N GLY A 381 1.61 49.28 -17.63
CA GLY A 381 1.51 49.70 -16.22
C GLY A 381 2.33 48.84 -15.25
N ARG A 382 3.29 48.05 -15.75
CA ARG A 382 4.23 47.24 -14.95
C ARG A 382 5.65 47.77 -15.14
N SER A 383 6.39 47.88 -14.03
CA SER A 383 7.75 48.44 -13.97
C SER A 383 8.73 47.61 -14.80
N ALA A 384 9.46 48.25 -15.71
CA ALA A 384 10.33 47.63 -16.72
C ALA A 384 11.73 47.18 -16.21
N GLY A 385 11.85 46.79 -14.94
CA GLY A 385 13.16 46.57 -14.29
C GLY A 385 13.48 45.16 -13.81
N GLU A 386 12.49 44.30 -13.59
CA GLU A 386 12.70 42.96 -13.00
C GLU A 386 12.34 41.88 -14.02
N ALA A 387 13.30 41.04 -14.40
CA ALA A 387 13.04 39.90 -15.27
C ALA A 387 12.33 38.81 -14.47
N GLU A 388 11.02 38.66 -14.68
CA GLU A 388 10.22 37.57 -14.12
C GLU A 388 10.33 36.33 -15.02
N PHE A 389 10.66 35.19 -14.42
CA PHE A 389 10.71 33.90 -15.10
C PHE A 389 9.53 33.02 -14.65
N LEU A 390 8.87 32.36 -15.61
CA LEU A 390 7.85 31.37 -15.34
C LEU A 390 8.54 30.02 -15.04
N ILE A 391 8.22 29.40 -13.90
CA ILE A 391 8.84 28.13 -13.49
C ILE A 391 7.79 27.01 -13.43
N GLY A 392 8.10 25.85 -14.00
CA GLY A 392 7.24 24.67 -13.98
C GLY A 392 7.03 24.08 -12.59
N GLY A 393 5.82 23.60 -12.30
CA GLY A 393 5.49 22.93 -11.05
C GLY A 393 5.40 21.41 -11.19
N THR A 394 5.91 20.70 -10.20
CA THR A 394 6.04 19.23 -10.19
C THR A 394 5.16 18.56 -9.14
N CYS A 395 4.86 19.21 -8.02
CA CYS A 395 3.99 18.68 -6.98
C CYS A 395 3.23 19.79 -6.23
N LEU A 396 2.09 19.43 -5.64
CA LEU A 396 1.18 20.37 -4.99
C LEU A 396 0.69 19.84 -3.64
N ASN A 397 0.68 20.71 -2.62
CA ASN A 397 0.07 20.39 -1.32
C ASN A 397 -0.67 21.61 -0.75
N ILE A 398 -1.90 21.42 -0.28
CA ILE A 398 -2.73 22.51 0.27
C ILE A 398 -2.71 22.46 1.81
N ASP A 399 -2.74 23.64 2.45
CA ASP A 399 -2.89 23.76 3.89
C ASP A 399 -4.27 23.22 4.33
N PRO A 400 -4.34 22.16 5.17
CA PRO A 400 -5.60 21.60 5.61
C PRO A 400 -6.43 22.55 6.50
N VAL A 401 -5.79 23.55 7.13
CA VAL A 401 -6.44 24.51 8.03
C VAL A 401 -6.90 25.76 7.27
N ALA A 402 -6.05 26.32 6.42
CA ALA A 402 -6.40 27.48 5.59
C ALA A 402 -7.24 27.11 4.34
N GLY A 403 -7.37 25.81 4.06
CA GLY A 403 -8.04 25.27 2.89
C GLY A 403 -7.43 25.81 1.59
N LEU A 404 -8.29 25.99 0.58
CA LEU A 404 -7.95 26.51 -0.75
C LEU A 404 -7.21 27.85 -0.82
N SER A 405 -7.12 28.58 0.29
CA SER A 405 -6.54 29.92 0.29
C SER A 405 -5.02 29.87 0.21
N LYS A 406 -4.38 28.91 0.90
CA LYS A 406 -2.91 28.83 0.99
C LYS A 406 -2.44 27.44 0.58
N PHE A 407 -1.48 27.38 -0.32
CA PHE A 407 -0.95 26.13 -0.83
C PHE A 407 0.54 26.26 -1.17
N LEU A 408 1.19 25.11 -1.26
CA LEU A 408 2.61 24.95 -1.56
C LEU A 408 2.76 24.26 -2.91
N VAL A 409 3.66 24.77 -3.73
CA VAL A 409 4.04 24.17 -5.00
C VAL A 409 5.53 23.85 -4.96
N GLY A 410 5.88 22.62 -5.34
CA GLY A 410 7.27 22.25 -5.64
C GLY A 410 7.55 22.51 -7.10
N SER A 411 8.73 23.07 -7.41
CA SER A 411 9.12 23.38 -8.77
C SER A 411 10.19 22.43 -9.31
N GLU A 412 10.31 22.40 -10.64
CA GLU A 412 11.37 21.68 -11.35
C GLU A 412 12.78 22.25 -11.06
N ALA A 413 12.85 23.53 -10.69
CA ALA A 413 14.10 24.21 -10.36
C ALA A 413 14.57 23.98 -8.90
N GLY A 414 13.84 23.21 -8.09
CA GLY A 414 14.18 22.96 -6.68
C GLY A 414 13.67 24.02 -5.70
N HIS A 415 12.77 24.89 -6.16
CA HIS A 415 12.13 25.90 -5.31
C HIS A 415 10.82 25.37 -4.72
N ILE A 416 10.49 25.84 -3.51
CA ILE A 416 9.18 25.62 -2.90
C ILE A 416 8.48 26.97 -2.83
N ILE A 417 7.34 27.06 -3.50
CA ILE A 417 6.62 28.31 -3.70
C ILE A 417 5.36 28.31 -2.83
N HIS A 418 5.28 29.27 -1.91
CA HIS A 418 4.06 29.54 -1.16
C HIS A 418 3.15 30.42 -1.97
N CYS A 419 1.95 29.93 -2.21
CA CYS A 419 0.94 30.66 -2.95
C CYS A 419 -0.27 30.95 -2.07
N ASN A 420 -0.83 32.15 -2.23
CA ASN A 420 -2.11 32.53 -1.67
C ASN A 420 -3.09 32.91 -2.77
N ARG A 421 -4.10 32.06 -2.93
CA ARG A 421 -5.11 32.22 -3.98
C ARG A 421 -5.97 33.48 -3.83
N LYS A 422 -6.18 33.96 -2.60
CA LYS A 422 -7.05 35.13 -2.33
C LYS A 422 -6.38 36.46 -2.68
N ASN A 423 -5.06 36.47 -2.88
CA ASN A 423 -4.33 37.67 -3.22
C ASN A 423 -4.58 38.09 -4.69
N LYS A 424 -4.25 39.35 -4.98
CA LYS A 424 -4.25 39.88 -6.36
C LYS A 424 -3.32 39.03 -7.23
N PRO A 425 -3.60 38.85 -8.55
CA PRO A 425 -2.81 38.01 -9.44
C PRO A 425 -1.28 38.18 -9.32
N SER A 426 -0.80 39.42 -9.23
CA SER A 426 0.64 39.74 -9.09
C SER A 426 1.25 39.40 -7.73
N GLU A 427 0.44 39.15 -6.70
CA GLU A 427 0.85 38.88 -5.32
C GLU A 427 0.40 37.49 -4.84
N ARG A 428 -0.02 36.62 -5.79
CA ARG A 428 -0.42 35.24 -5.46
C ARG A 428 0.76 34.40 -5.06
N VAL A 429 1.94 34.63 -5.64
CA VAL A 429 3.20 34.09 -5.12
C VAL A 429 3.59 34.94 -3.91
N THR A 430 3.56 34.33 -2.73
CA THR A 430 3.79 35.03 -1.45
C THR A 430 5.22 34.90 -0.95
N GLN A 431 5.85 33.75 -1.18
CA GLN A 431 7.21 33.47 -0.72
C GLN A 431 7.80 32.32 -1.54
N VAL A 432 9.09 32.42 -1.85
CA VAL A 432 9.86 31.35 -2.48
C VAL A 432 10.92 30.87 -1.48
N LEU A 433 10.97 29.56 -1.25
CA LEU A 433 11.97 28.90 -0.43
C LEU A 433 12.96 28.18 -1.34
N ILE A 434 14.23 28.48 -1.16
CA ILE A 434 15.33 27.90 -1.92
C ILE A 434 16.13 27.01 -0.98
N GLY A 435 16.33 25.75 -1.36
CA GLY A 435 17.18 24.86 -0.57
C GLY A 435 17.38 23.47 -1.13
N HIS A 436 16.62 23.07 -2.15
CA HIS A 436 16.89 21.87 -2.94
C HIS A 436 17.66 22.24 -4.20
N ASN A 437 18.51 21.31 -4.66
CA ASN A 437 19.36 21.52 -5.84
C ASN A 437 18.78 20.90 -7.12
N GLY A 438 17.70 20.13 -6.99
CA GLY A 438 17.03 19.46 -8.10
C GLY A 438 15.51 19.53 -8.00
N PRO A 439 14.78 18.94 -8.96
CA PRO A 439 13.33 18.99 -9.00
C PRO A 439 12.68 18.48 -7.72
N VAL A 440 11.73 19.25 -7.18
CA VAL A 440 11.01 18.82 -5.98
C VAL A 440 9.98 17.76 -6.37
N HIS A 441 10.21 16.51 -6.01
CA HIS A 441 9.34 15.41 -6.41
C HIS A 441 8.09 15.28 -5.53
N CYS A 442 8.20 15.63 -4.24
CA CYS A 442 7.09 15.48 -3.30
C CYS A 442 7.12 16.57 -2.22
N ILE A 443 5.94 17.06 -1.85
CA ILE A 443 5.69 17.91 -0.68
C ILE A 443 4.54 17.32 0.12
N ASN A 444 4.73 17.14 1.42
CA ASN A 444 3.71 16.62 2.31
C ASN A 444 3.66 17.42 3.61
N ARG A 445 2.48 17.92 3.99
CA ARG A 445 2.28 18.59 5.29
C ARG A 445 2.19 17.56 6.41
N SER A 446 2.67 17.91 7.60
CA SER A 446 2.51 17.04 8.77
C SER A 446 1.02 16.93 9.13
N PRO A 447 0.47 15.71 9.30
CA PRO A 447 -0.93 15.52 9.68
C PRO A 447 -1.21 16.00 11.11
N PHE A 448 -0.17 16.06 11.96
CA PHE A 448 -0.29 16.49 13.35
C PHE A 448 0.02 17.97 13.57
N PHE A 449 0.91 18.55 12.76
CA PHE A 449 1.40 19.91 12.93
C PHE A 449 1.31 20.69 11.62
N GLY A 450 0.17 21.34 11.38
CA GLY A 450 -0.10 22.02 10.10
C GLY A 450 0.91 23.10 9.69
N LYS A 451 1.71 23.64 10.62
CA LYS A 451 2.79 24.62 10.37
C LYS A 451 4.01 24.03 9.65
N PHE A 452 4.23 22.72 9.79
CA PHE A 452 5.43 22.05 9.31
C PHE A 452 5.13 21.14 8.13
N PHE A 453 6.06 21.06 7.19
CA PHE A 453 5.96 20.20 6.02
C PHE A 453 7.31 19.62 5.64
N ILE A 454 7.28 18.48 4.96
CA ILE A 454 8.46 17.83 4.40
C ILE A 454 8.45 18.02 2.88
N SER A 455 9.63 18.18 2.31
CA SER A 455 9.84 18.11 0.89
C SER A 455 11.01 17.21 0.54
N CYS A 456 10.89 16.60 -0.61
CA CYS A 456 11.80 15.59 -1.14
C CYS A 456 12.25 16.02 -2.52
N ALA A 457 13.57 16.15 -2.69
CA ALA A 457 14.22 16.42 -3.95
C ALA A 457 15.64 15.83 -3.87
N ASP A 458 16.36 15.85 -4.99
CA ASP A 458 17.79 15.53 -5.03
C ASP A 458 18.15 14.23 -4.26
N TRP A 459 19.06 14.30 -3.30
CA TRP A 459 19.51 13.19 -2.45
C TRP A 459 19.14 13.43 -0.98
N SER A 460 18.16 14.29 -0.70
CA SER A 460 17.83 14.68 0.67
C SER A 460 16.34 14.99 0.88
N CYS A 461 15.88 14.78 2.10
CA CYS A 461 14.59 15.28 2.57
C CYS A 461 14.82 16.46 3.50
N LYS A 462 13.98 17.49 3.37
CA LYS A 462 14.05 18.70 4.17
C LYS A 462 12.71 18.94 4.83
N ILE A 463 12.73 19.22 6.14
CA ILE A 463 11.56 19.64 6.90
C ILE A 463 11.62 21.16 7.05
N TRP A 464 10.49 21.81 6.83
CA TRP A 464 10.34 23.25 6.77
C TRP A 464 9.28 23.71 7.76
N ALA A 465 9.38 24.98 8.14
CA ALA A 465 8.34 25.70 8.85
C ALA A 465 7.83 26.83 7.94
N ASP A 466 6.50 27.02 7.90
CA ASP A 466 5.87 28.02 7.02
C ASP A 466 6.41 29.46 7.19
N ASP A 467 7.00 29.79 8.35
CA ASP A 467 7.48 31.14 8.70
C ASP A 467 9.00 31.34 8.53
N ILE A 468 9.73 30.33 8.04
CA ILE A 468 11.19 30.35 7.95
C ILE A 468 11.63 30.08 6.51
N ARG A 469 12.63 30.83 6.04
CA ARG A 469 13.15 30.72 4.66
C ARG A 469 14.09 29.53 4.44
N THR A 470 14.74 29.07 5.50
CA THR A 470 15.66 27.92 5.51
C THR A 470 14.96 26.68 6.08
N PRO A 471 15.40 25.46 5.70
CA PRO A 471 14.85 24.23 6.27
C PRO A 471 15.26 24.10 7.74
N ILE A 472 14.34 23.64 8.59
CA ILE A 472 14.61 23.42 10.02
C ILE A 472 15.43 22.16 10.28
N LEU A 473 15.22 21.13 9.45
CA LEU A 473 15.95 19.87 9.49
C LEU A 473 16.23 19.44 8.05
N THR A 474 17.46 18.99 7.80
CA THR A 474 17.87 18.38 6.53
C THR A 474 18.42 17.00 6.87
N THR A 475 17.90 15.96 6.22
CA THR A 475 18.40 14.59 6.40
C THR A 475 19.80 14.47 5.79
N ALA A 476 20.57 13.47 6.22
CA ALA A 476 21.81 13.11 5.55
C ALA A 476 21.57 12.83 4.05
N TYR A 477 22.58 13.12 3.22
CA TYR A 477 22.54 12.80 1.79
C TYR A 477 22.51 11.29 1.60
N SER A 478 21.45 10.80 0.94
CA SER A 478 21.32 9.39 0.59
C SER A 478 22.17 9.04 -0.65
N PRO A 479 22.66 7.79 -0.76
CA PRO A 479 23.36 7.32 -1.95
C PRO A 479 22.54 7.43 -3.25
N GLY A 480 21.24 7.15 -3.16
CA GLY A 480 20.28 7.31 -4.26
C GLY A 480 19.49 8.60 -4.14
N SER A 481 18.92 9.06 -5.26
CA SER A 481 18.03 10.23 -5.24
C SER A 481 16.72 9.88 -4.56
N VAL A 482 16.14 10.81 -3.79
CA VAL A 482 14.89 10.58 -3.09
C VAL A 482 13.73 11.08 -3.97
N ASN A 483 12.81 10.18 -4.31
CA ASN A 483 11.72 10.44 -5.25
C ASN A 483 10.38 10.71 -4.56
N ALA A 484 10.16 10.14 -3.37
CA ALA A 484 8.92 10.36 -2.64
C ALA A 484 9.13 10.35 -1.12
N CYS A 485 8.30 11.10 -0.40
CA CYS A 485 8.30 11.13 1.05
C CYS A 485 6.87 11.24 1.59
N CYS A 486 6.60 10.65 2.75
CA CYS A 486 5.30 10.79 3.43
C CYS A 486 5.47 10.72 4.95
N PHE A 487 4.74 11.58 5.66
CA PHE A 487 4.60 11.49 7.11
C PHE A 487 3.69 10.32 7.50
N SER A 488 3.95 9.72 8.64
CA SER A 488 3.00 8.80 9.25
C SER A 488 1.74 9.55 9.68
N ASN A 489 0.58 8.94 9.41
CA ASN A 489 -0.72 9.45 9.84
C ASN A 489 -1.03 9.11 11.30
N THR A 490 -0.30 8.17 11.90
CA THR A 490 -0.54 7.71 13.27
C THR A 490 0.51 8.19 14.25
N ARG A 491 1.77 8.41 13.83
CA ARG A 491 2.87 8.77 14.73
C ARG A 491 3.57 10.07 14.27
N PRO A 492 3.62 11.13 15.10
CA PRO A 492 4.00 12.48 14.66
C PRO A 492 5.48 12.68 14.29
N GLY A 493 6.37 11.81 14.78
CA GLY A 493 7.81 11.88 14.52
C GLY A 493 8.31 10.96 13.41
N VAL A 494 7.41 10.18 12.79
CA VAL A 494 7.80 9.15 11.81
C VAL A 494 7.48 9.62 10.40
N PHE A 495 8.44 9.46 9.50
CA PHE A 495 8.24 9.63 8.07
C PHE A 495 9.05 8.61 7.28
N ALA A 496 8.60 8.31 6.08
CA ALA A 496 9.25 7.36 5.18
C ALA A 496 9.66 8.05 3.87
N THR A 497 10.74 7.57 3.28
CA THR A 497 11.29 8.08 2.02
C THR A 497 11.60 6.93 1.07
N ALA A 498 11.32 7.15 -0.21
CA ALA A 498 11.53 6.17 -1.28
C ALA A 498 12.66 6.65 -2.20
N ARG A 499 13.67 5.80 -2.38
CA ARG A 499 14.88 6.13 -3.14
C ARG A 499 14.92 5.49 -4.52
N SER A 500 15.68 6.13 -5.41
CA SER A 500 15.88 5.71 -6.79
C SER A 500 16.68 4.42 -6.95
N ASP A 501 17.32 3.92 -5.89
CA ASP A 501 18.10 2.68 -5.88
C ASP A 501 17.34 1.49 -5.25
N GLY A 502 16.04 1.65 -4.98
CA GLY A 502 15.20 0.57 -4.46
C GLY A 502 15.09 0.49 -2.93
N TYR A 503 15.74 1.42 -2.22
CA TYR A 503 15.71 1.47 -0.77
C TYR A 503 14.53 2.30 -0.23
N LEU A 504 13.85 1.74 0.77
CA LEU A 504 12.92 2.42 1.65
C LEU A 504 13.65 2.81 2.94
N ASP A 505 13.70 4.09 3.25
CA ASP A 505 14.25 4.61 4.49
C ASP A 505 13.11 5.14 5.38
N ILE A 506 13.05 4.67 6.62
CA ILE A 506 12.08 5.12 7.63
C ILE A 506 12.84 5.83 8.75
N TYR A 507 12.41 7.05 9.03
CA TYR A 507 12.96 7.92 10.05
C TYR A 507 12.02 7.97 11.24
N ASP A 508 12.57 7.82 12.44
CA ASP A 508 11.88 8.08 13.70
C ASP A 508 12.62 9.19 14.45
N LEU A 509 12.12 10.41 14.31
CA LEU A 509 12.70 11.61 14.92
C LEU A 509 12.65 11.60 16.46
N PHE A 510 11.85 10.71 17.06
CA PHE A 510 11.86 10.51 18.50
C PHE A 510 13.13 9.77 18.96
N TYR A 511 13.70 8.92 18.10
CA TYR A 511 14.88 8.12 18.39
C TYR A 511 16.16 8.68 17.75
N LYS A 512 16.15 8.94 16.44
CA LYS A 512 17.30 9.44 15.66
C LYS A 512 16.86 10.51 14.68
N VAL A 513 17.61 11.62 14.66
CA VAL A 513 17.30 12.79 13.81
C VAL A 513 18.14 12.83 12.53
N ASP A 514 19.37 12.34 12.60
CA ASP A 514 20.39 12.45 11.54
C ASP A 514 20.33 11.33 10.50
N THR A 515 20.05 10.11 10.97
CA THR A 515 20.14 8.86 10.20
C THR A 515 18.80 8.12 10.18
N PRO A 516 18.50 7.37 9.09
CA PRO A 516 17.31 6.56 9.04
C PRO A 516 17.34 5.50 10.15
N THR A 517 16.19 5.28 10.76
CA THR A 517 16.02 4.28 11.82
C THR A 517 15.95 2.87 11.24
N LEU A 518 15.38 2.74 10.04
CA LEU A 518 15.35 1.51 9.26
C LEU A 518 15.62 1.84 7.79
N SER A 519 16.53 1.11 7.17
CA SER A 519 16.78 1.13 5.73
C SER A 519 16.57 -0.28 5.18
N CYS A 520 15.62 -0.43 4.25
CA CYS A 520 15.22 -1.73 3.71
C CYS A 520 15.30 -1.71 2.18
N ASN A 521 16.01 -2.67 1.59
CA ASN A 521 16.00 -2.87 0.15
C ASN A 521 14.74 -3.64 -0.26
N VAL A 522 13.87 -3.01 -1.05
CA VAL A 522 12.62 -3.60 -1.52
C VAL A 522 12.80 -4.27 -2.89
N GLY A 523 13.76 -3.81 -3.69
CA GLY A 523 14.06 -4.37 -5.00
C GLY A 523 15.14 -3.58 -5.74
N ASN A 524 15.46 -3.98 -6.97
CA ASN A 524 16.51 -3.32 -7.75
C ASN A 524 16.00 -2.14 -8.61
N ALA A 525 14.69 -1.92 -8.63
CA ALA A 525 14.07 -0.87 -9.41
C ALA A 525 13.95 0.44 -8.62
N SER A 526 14.06 1.57 -9.31
CA SER A 526 13.85 2.90 -8.74
C SER A 526 12.44 3.02 -8.16
N LEU A 527 12.33 3.40 -6.88
CA LEU A 527 11.04 3.67 -6.24
C LEU A 527 10.61 5.08 -6.61
N CYS A 528 9.37 5.23 -7.09
CA CYS A 528 8.85 6.48 -7.65
C CYS A 528 7.72 7.07 -6.82
N SER A 529 6.98 6.25 -6.07
CA SER A 529 5.86 6.72 -5.24
C SER A 529 5.78 5.97 -3.93
N LEU A 530 5.26 6.66 -2.92
CA LEU A 530 5.15 6.15 -1.55
C LEU A 530 3.90 6.72 -0.90
N GLU A 531 3.10 5.86 -0.27
CA GLU A 531 1.97 6.28 0.55
C GLU A 531 1.74 5.35 1.74
N ILE A 532 1.44 5.94 2.89
CA ILE A 532 1.18 5.25 4.15
C ILE A 532 -0.34 5.16 4.36
N ASP A 533 -0.82 3.97 4.72
CA ASP A 533 -2.24 3.73 5.03
C ASP A 533 -2.70 4.62 6.20
N PRO A 534 -3.99 5.02 6.29
CA PRO A 534 -4.49 5.80 7.41
C PRO A 534 -4.24 5.16 8.79
N THR A 535 -4.19 3.83 8.87
CA THR A 535 -3.87 3.09 10.11
C THR A 535 -2.37 3.07 10.44
N GLY A 536 -1.52 3.50 9.50
CA GLY A 536 -0.06 3.46 9.63
C GLY A 536 0.56 2.06 9.55
N GLU A 537 -0.22 0.98 9.57
CA GLU A 537 0.30 -0.39 9.57
C GLU A 537 0.90 -0.77 8.21
N PHE A 538 0.27 -0.34 7.12
CA PHE A 538 0.65 -0.69 5.76
C PHE A 538 1.24 0.50 5.00
N LEU A 539 2.16 0.20 4.09
CA LEU A 539 2.81 1.16 3.23
C LEU A 539 2.82 0.61 1.80
N LEU A 540 2.54 1.47 0.82
CA LEU A 540 2.60 1.16 -0.60
C LEU A 540 3.80 1.85 -1.23
N LEU A 541 4.52 1.11 -2.08
CA LEU A 541 5.62 1.61 -2.88
C LEU A 541 5.40 1.30 -4.35
N GLY A 542 5.36 2.31 -5.21
CA GLY A 542 5.40 2.13 -6.66
C GLY A 542 6.83 2.21 -7.19
N ALA A 543 7.21 1.28 -8.06
CA ALA A 543 8.51 1.23 -8.71
C ALA A 543 8.43 1.58 -10.21
N ASN A 544 9.57 1.91 -10.80
CA ASN A 544 9.70 2.28 -12.21
C ASN A 544 9.43 1.12 -13.20
N ASP A 545 9.58 -0.12 -12.75
CA ASP A 545 9.35 -1.31 -13.57
C ASP A 545 7.88 -1.77 -13.59
N GLY A 546 6.99 -1.05 -12.91
CA GLY A 546 5.57 -1.35 -12.80
C GLY A 546 5.20 -2.23 -11.62
N ALA A 547 6.15 -2.58 -10.74
CA ALA A 547 5.84 -3.25 -9.49
C ALA A 547 5.27 -2.26 -8.45
N VAL A 548 4.25 -2.70 -7.73
CA VAL A 548 3.73 -2.02 -6.53
C VAL A 548 3.88 -2.97 -5.34
N ASN A 549 4.70 -2.58 -4.38
CA ASN A 549 5.00 -3.39 -3.20
C ASN A 549 4.12 -2.95 -2.04
N LEU A 550 3.39 -3.90 -1.47
CA LEU A 550 2.66 -3.73 -0.22
C LEU A 550 3.51 -4.22 0.94
N LEU A 551 3.78 -3.31 1.87
CA LEU A 551 4.67 -3.51 2.99
C LEU A 551 3.90 -3.38 4.32
N GLN A 552 4.21 -4.22 5.29
CA GLN A 552 3.76 -4.09 6.69
C GLN A 552 4.88 -3.50 7.54
N MET A 553 4.58 -2.47 8.31
CA MET A 553 5.50 -1.93 9.31
C MET A 553 5.33 -2.66 10.65
N SER A 554 6.40 -2.78 11.43
CA SER A 554 6.29 -3.27 12.80
C SER A 554 5.52 -2.29 13.69
N SER A 555 4.91 -2.81 14.76
CA SER A 555 4.09 -2.03 15.69
C SER A 555 4.82 -0.80 16.26
N GLY A 556 6.13 -0.89 16.52
CA GLY A 556 6.93 0.23 17.03
C GLY A 556 7.01 1.45 16.09
N LEU A 557 6.77 1.29 14.79
CA LEU A 557 6.82 2.39 13.82
C LEU A 557 5.47 3.09 13.65
N HIS A 558 4.35 2.43 13.93
CA HIS A 558 3.01 2.99 13.72
C HIS A 558 2.15 3.11 14.99
N THR A 559 2.52 2.42 16.07
CA THR A 559 1.84 2.47 17.37
C THR A 559 2.68 3.29 18.34
N SER A 560 2.10 4.37 18.89
CA SER A 560 2.74 5.16 19.95
C SER A 560 2.29 4.66 21.32
N THR A 561 3.24 4.36 22.22
CA THR A 561 2.95 3.98 23.61
C THR A 561 2.33 5.14 24.39
N ASN A 562 2.77 6.38 24.12
CA ASN A 562 2.21 7.58 24.72
C ASN A 562 2.18 8.73 23.70
N MET A 563 1.08 8.80 22.94
CA MET A 563 0.87 9.77 21.88
C MET A 563 1.00 11.23 22.34
N VAL A 564 0.58 11.53 23.59
CA VAL A 564 0.59 12.90 24.12
C VAL A 564 2.03 13.37 24.34
N LEU A 565 2.83 12.56 25.02
CA LEU A 565 4.24 12.88 25.28
C LEU A 565 5.05 12.95 23.98
N GLU A 566 4.84 12.00 23.08
CA GLU A 566 5.56 11.98 21.80
C GLU A 566 5.21 13.21 20.94
N LYS A 567 3.93 13.55 20.85
CA LYS A 567 3.49 14.76 20.14
C LYS A 567 4.12 16.02 20.75
N GLN A 568 4.14 16.14 22.07
CA GLN A 568 4.78 17.27 22.75
C GLN A 568 6.28 17.32 22.49
N PHE A 569 6.96 16.18 22.53
CA PHE A 569 8.40 16.09 22.26
C PHE A 569 8.74 16.55 20.84
N ILE A 570 8.04 16.02 19.83
CA ILE A 570 8.28 16.39 18.42
C ILE A 570 7.91 17.84 18.16
N GLN A 571 6.84 18.34 18.79
CA GLN A 571 6.50 19.76 18.70
C GLN A 571 7.63 20.64 19.27
N ASN A 572 8.14 20.30 20.47
CA ASN A 572 9.25 21.02 21.08
C ASN A 572 10.53 20.95 20.23
N LEU A 573 10.80 19.80 19.61
CA LEU A 573 11.91 19.63 18.67
C LEU A 573 11.79 20.62 17.49
N PHE A 574 10.65 20.61 16.79
CA PHE A 574 10.44 21.49 15.64
C PHE A 574 10.44 22.98 16.02
N GLU A 575 9.85 23.34 17.16
CA GLU A 575 9.87 24.73 17.66
C GLU A 575 11.29 25.18 18.05
N ARG A 576 12.08 24.30 18.65
CA ARG A 576 13.49 24.58 18.99
C ARG A 576 14.32 24.82 17.73
N GLU A 577 14.21 23.94 16.74
CA GLU A 577 14.93 24.09 15.47
C GLU A 577 14.47 25.33 14.69
N SER A 578 13.17 25.64 14.74
CA SER A 578 12.62 26.88 14.17
C SER A 578 13.23 28.13 14.82
N LYS A 579 13.33 28.16 16.15
CA LYS A 579 13.98 29.27 16.87
C LYS A 579 15.45 29.38 16.54
N ARG A 580 16.16 28.24 16.41
CA ARG A 580 17.57 28.18 16.03
C ARG A 580 17.80 28.78 14.64
N GLU A 581 17.04 28.33 13.65
CA GLU A 581 17.15 28.83 12.27
C GLU A 581 16.80 30.32 12.16
N LYS A 582 15.75 30.77 12.85
CA LYS A 582 15.40 32.20 12.88
C LYS A 582 16.52 33.08 13.46
N ALA A 583 17.20 32.60 14.51
CA ALA A 583 18.35 33.28 15.10
C ALA A 583 19.55 33.32 14.14
N LEU A 584 19.79 32.24 13.38
CA LEU A 584 20.84 32.18 12.36
C LEU A 584 20.55 33.13 11.19
N GLU A 585 19.30 33.21 10.74
CA GLU A 585 18.87 34.14 9.70
C GLU A 585 19.11 35.59 10.13
N GLN A 586 18.73 35.93 11.37
CA GLN A 586 18.97 37.25 11.94
C GLN A 586 20.47 37.56 12.02
N ARG A 587 21.28 36.62 12.53
CA ARG A 587 22.73 36.79 12.62
C ARG A 587 23.37 36.96 11.23
N THR A 588 22.88 36.24 10.23
CA THR A 588 23.36 36.37 8.84
C THR A 588 23.04 37.76 8.27
N LYS A 589 21.84 38.29 8.55
CA LYS A 589 21.47 39.66 8.16
C LYS A 589 22.36 40.69 8.86
N GLU A 590 22.61 40.54 10.16
CA GLU A 590 23.51 41.42 10.92
C GLU A 590 24.95 41.38 10.40
N MET A 591 25.47 40.19 10.08
CA MET A 591 26.80 40.05 9.48
C MET A 591 26.89 40.74 8.12
N LYS A 592 25.86 40.60 7.28
CA LYS A 592 25.78 41.30 5.98
C LYS A 592 25.76 42.82 6.13
N LEU A 593 25.00 43.34 7.09
CA LEU A 593 24.98 44.77 7.40
C LEU A 593 26.34 45.27 7.88
N LYS A 594 26.99 44.54 8.80
CA LYS A 594 28.34 44.87 9.27
C LYS A 594 29.39 44.82 8.16
N SER A 595 29.32 43.83 7.27
CA SER A 595 30.23 43.77 6.12
C SER A 595 29.97 44.89 5.11
N ALA A 596 28.72 45.32 4.95
CA ALA A 596 28.38 46.47 4.11
C ALA A 596 28.84 47.80 4.73
N ASP A 597 28.80 47.92 6.06
CA ASP A 597 29.33 49.09 6.77
C ASP A 597 30.86 49.15 6.77
N ASN A 598 31.53 47.99 6.79
CA ASN A 598 32.98 47.85 6.68
C ASN A 598 33.49 47.84 5.22
N ALA A 599 32.61 47.83 4.22
CA ALA A 599 33.01 47.95 2.83
C ALA A 599 33.54 49.37 2.58
N PRO A 600 34.69 49.54 1.89
CA PRO A 600 35.24 50.87 1.62
C PRO A 600 34.22 51.70 0.84
N LYS A 601 33.77 52.80 1.44
CA LYS A 601 32.83 53.75 0.83
C LYS A 601 33.59 54.69 -0.12
N GLY A 602 33.92 54.19 -1.31
CA GLY A 602 34.49 54.97 -2.41
C GLY A 602 34.30 54.24 -3.75
N PRO A 603 34.23 54.95 -4.88
CA PRO A 603 34.26 54.31 -6.19
C PRO A 603 35.54 53.48 -6.31
N ARG A 604 35.40 52.21 -6.69
CA ARG A 604 36.53 51.33 -6.99
C ARG A 604 37.11 51.73 -8.34
N ASP A 605 37.95 52.76 -8.36
CA ASP A 605 39.03 52.82 -9.34
C ASP A 605 40.08 51.81 -8.88
N ILE A 606 39.83 50.54 -9.18
CA ILE A 606 40.87 49.52 -9.11
C ILE A 606 41.71 49.80 -10.36
N ASP A 607 42.85 50.49 -10.19
CA ASP A 607 43.93 50.39 -11.16
C ASP A 607 44.38 48.93 -11.17
N ILE A 608 43.81 48.15 -12.10
CA ILE A 608 44.30 46.82 -12.40
C ILE A 608 45.64 47.03 -13.10
N VAL A 609 46.71 47.11 -12.31
CA VAL A 609 48.07 46.95 -12.83
C VAL A 609 48.21 45.46 -13.17
N ILE A 610 47.86 45.11 -14.40
CA ILE A 610 48.16 43.80 -14.96
C ILE A 610 49.68 43.77 -15.10
N ASP A 611 50.35 42.94 -14.31
CA ASP A 611 51.77 42.69 -14.45
C ASP A 611 51.98 41.92 -15.79
N PRO A 612 52.56 42.56 -16.82
CA PRO A 612 52.64 41.97 -18.15
C PRO A 612 53.51 40.70 -18.15
N ASP A 613 54.46 40.58 -17.22
CA ASP A 613 55.31 39.40 -17.09
C ASP A 613 54.53 38.21 -16.49
N LEU A 614 53.60 38.49 -15.57
CA LEU A 614 52.72 37.46 -15.01
C LEU A 614 51.71 36.97 -16.05
N LEU A 615 51.18 37.88 -16.88
CA LEU A 615 50.25 37.54 -17.96
C LEU A 615 50.93 36.66 -19.02
N ALA A 616 52.16 37.01 -19.42
CA ALA A 616 52.94 36.22 -20.37
C ALA A 616 53.25 34.81 -19.84
N ASN A 617 53.61 34.68 -18.55
CA ASN A 617 53.84 33.37 -17.93
C ASN A 617 52.57 32.51 -17.89
N ILE A 618 51.40 33.11 -17.64
CA ILE A 618 50.13 32.39 -17.63
C ILE A 618 49.71 31.99 -19.06
N GLU A 619 49.98 32.83 -20.06
CA GLU A 619 49.74 32.50 -21.47
C GLU A 619 50.66 31.36 -21.96
N ASP A 620 51.93 31.34 -21.56
CA ASP A 620 52.86 30.25 -21.85
C ASP A 620 52.48 28.95 -21.11
N GLU A 621 52.05 29.03 -19.85
CA GLU A 621 51.51 27.86 -19.12
C GLU A 621 50.25 27.32 -19.80
N TYR A 622 49.35 28.20 -20.27
CA TYR A 622 48.13 27.80 -20.95
C TYR A 622 48.41 27.19 -22.33
N GLY A 623 49.38 27.74 -23.07
CA GLY A 623 49.85 27.19 -24.35
C GLY A 623 50.54 25.83 -24.22
N ASN A 624 51.16 25.55 -23.07
CA ASN A 624 51.72 24.23 -22.76
C ASN A 624 50.66 23.20 -22.33
N PHE A 625 49.44 23.63 -21.99
CA PHE A 625 48.34 22.76 -21.57
C PHE A 625 47.37 22.38 -22.71
N THR A 626 47.52 22.96 -23.89
CA THR A 626 46.78 22.54 -25.10
C THR A 626 47.48 21.35 -25.76
N PHE A 627 46.93 20.15 -25.56
CA PHE A 627 47.17 18.97 -26.39
C PHE A 627 46.37 19.02 -27.68
#